data_AF-A0A9D9U6S2-F1
#
_entry.id   AF-A0A9D9U6S2-F1
#
_cell.length_a   1.000
_cell.length_b   1.000
_cell.length_c   1.000
_cell.angle_alpha   90.00
_cell.angle_beta   90.00
_cell.angle_gamma   90.00
#
_symmetry.space_group_name_H-M   'P 1'
#
loop_
_entity.id
_entity.type
_entity.pdbx_description
1 polymer ?
#
loop_
_entity_poly.entity_id
_entity_poly.type
_entity_poly.pdbx_seq_one_letter_code
_entity_poly.pdbx_strand_id
1 'polypeptide(L)'
;MPQIINTNIPSLNAQRNLDKSGQSLATSLQRLSSGLRINSAKDDAAGLAISNRFTSQIRGLNQAVRNANDGISLSQTAEGALAETGELLQRMRELSIQSANGSQSGTERAALQAEVSQLQQEINRIAETTTFGGRKLLDGTFGTEAFQVGSNANETISISIANSRATSIGANTIASSGDIDAAVAANAAVQPNNIDAQSLTLAGNLGSSTISIAAGATGDQIASQIEAVSANTGVSLTARTTATFAVATAGTLSFNIGSVSGSTSYSASVSVLVTDVSDLSSLADAINASSAASGVTATSNGATLSLVNEEGRNIFVGDFANSTAGNQTATLTGASGAAVTLTEGSTDSSTVGATLSFTSYQAFSATTTSATGGIFTALTNSSTLSSVASID
;
A
#
# COMPACT_ATOMS: atom_id res chain seq x y z
N MET A 1 23.35 -102.60 20.43
CA MET A 1 22.15 -101.77 20.19
C MET A 1 21.05 -102.30 21.09
N PRO A 2 20.42 -101.48 21.95
CA PRO A 2 19.29 -101.96 22.74
C PRO A 2 18.09 -102.19 21.81
N GLN A 3 17.60 -103.42 21.72
CA GLN A 3 16.38 -103.78 20.99
C GLN A 3 15.21 -103.68 21.97
N ILE A 4 14.54 -102.53 21.96
CA ILE A 4 13.35 -102.26 22.79
C ILE A 4 12.16 -102.22 21.83
N ILE A 5 11.23 -103.17 21.97
CA ILE A 5 10.11 -103.37 21.01
C ILE A 5 8.93 -102.41 21.30
N ASN A 6 8.68 -102.09 22.58
CA ASN A 6 7.57 -101.21 22.98
C ASN A 6 7.81 -99.71 22.69
N THR A 7 9.04 -99.30 22.37
CA THR A 7 9.36 -97.89 22.08
C THR A 7 10.29 -97.83 20.87
N ASN A 8 9.69 -97.81 19.68
CA ASN A 8 10.40 -97.75 18.41
C ASN A 8 10.91 -96.33 18.12
N ILE A 9 12.10 -96.02 18.64
CA ILE A 9 12.77 -94.72 18.47
C ILE A 9 12.96 -94.33 16.98
N PRO A 10 13.35 -95.24 16.05
CA PRO A 10 13.39 -94.94 14.61
C PRO A 10 12.06 -94.46 14.03
N SER A 11 10.94 -95.09 14.39
CA SER A 11 9.60 -94.68 13.94
C SER A 11 9.19 -93.32 14.50
N LEU A 12 9.47 -93.07 15.79
CA LEU A 12 9.20 -91.77 16.44
C LEU A 12 10.03 -90.62 15.83
N ASN A 13 11.25 -90.92 15.36
CA ASN A 13 12.09 -89.97 14.62
C ASN A 13 11.52 -89.68 13.23
N ALA A 14 11.05 -90.70 12.50
CA ALA A 14 10.42 -90.51 11.20
C ALA A 14 9.14 -89.66 11.31
N GLN A 15 8.30 -89.92 12.33
CA GLN A 15 7.09 -89.12 12.60
C GLN A 15 7.41 -87.66 12.91
N ARG A 16 8.40 -87.40 13.79
CA ARG A 16 8.87 -86.01 14.07
C ARG A 16 9.37 -85.27 12.83
N ASN A 17 10.06 -85.97 11.91
CA ASN A 17 10.53 -85.37 10.66
C ASN A 17 9.38 -85.09 9.69
N LEU A 18 8.37 -85.96 9.63
CA LEU A 18 7.14 -85.73 8.87
C LEU A 18 6.37 -84.52 9.41
N ASP A 19 6.20 -84.39 10.72
CA ASP A 19 5.53 -83.24 11.34
C ASP A 19 6.27 -81.92 11.02
N LYS A 20 7.61 -81.93 11.05
CA LYS A 20 8.43 -80.76 10.67
C LYS A 20 8.26 -80.39 9.19
N SER A 21 8.15 -81.39 8.31
CA SER A 21 7.89 -81.20 6.87
C SER A 21 6.47 -80.67 6.63
N GLY A 22 5.48 -81.21 7.35
CA GLY A 22 4.09 -80.74 7.31
C GLY A 22 3.95 -79.27 7.75
N GLN A 23 4.62 -78.88 8.83
CA GLN A 23 4.64 -77.48 9.30
C GLN A 23 5.30 -76.52 8.30
N SER A 24 6.37 -76.98 7.64
CA SER A 24 7.05 -76.19 6.59
C SER A 24 6.18 -76.00 5.35
N LEU A 25 5.48 -77.07 4.92
CA LEU A 25 4.52 -77.00 3.81
C LEU A 25 3.35 -76.08 4.13
N ALA A 26 2.78 -76.16 5.34
CA ALA A 26 1.70 -75.27 5.78
C ALA A 26 2.12 -73.80 5.74
N THR A 27 3.35 -73.49 6.16
CA THR A 27 3.91 -72.13 6.09
C THR A 27 4.07 -71.67 4.63
N SER A 28 4.56 -72.54 3.73
CA SER A 28 4.66 -72.23 2.30
C SER A 28 3.30 -71.98 1.65
N LEU A 29 2.27 -72.77 2.00
CA LEU A 29 0.90 -72.57 1.51
C LEU A 29 0.28 -71.26 2.04
N GLN A 30 0.56 -70.88 3.29
CA GLN A 30 0.14 -69.61 3.86
C GLN A 30 0.80 -68.42 3.13
N ARG A 31 2.09 -68.51 2.84
CA ARG A 31 2.81 -67.48 2.06
C ARG A 31 2.32 -67.41 0.62
N LEU A 32 2.02 -68.55 -0.01
CA LEU A 32 1.50 -68.60 -1.37
C LEU A 32 0.10 -67.99 -1.47
N SER A 33 -0.79 -68.29 -0.51
CA SER A 33 -2.16 -67.76 -0.50
C SER A 33 -2.24 -66.27 -0.16
N SER A 34 -1.40 -65.79 0.75
CA SER A 34 -1.32 -64.36 1.11
C SER A 34 -0.53 -63.51 0.12
N GLY A 35 0.40 -64.13 -0.64
CA GLY A 35 1.42 -63.42 -1.41
C GLY A 35 2.46 -62.68 -0.54
N LEU A 36 2.40 -62.83 0.78
CA LEU A 36 3.29 -62.15 1.73
C LEU A 36 4.31 -63.13 2.30
N ARG A 37 5.58 -62.74 2.29
CA ARG A 37 6.66 -63.52 2.91
C ARG A 37 6.55 -63.53 4.45
N ILE A 38 6.07 -62.45 5.05
CA ILE A 38 5.92 -62.28 6.50
C ILE A 38 4.42 -62.18 6.78
N ASN A 39 3.84 -63.22 7.38
CA ASN A 39 2.42 -63.24 7.74
C ASN A 39 2.18 -63.02 9.24
N SER A 40 3.18 -63.33 10.07
CA SER A 40 3.06 -63.22 11.52
C SER A 40 4.40 -62.76 12.15
N ALA A 41 4.34 -62.32 13.41
CA ALA A 41 5.54 -61.96 14.18
C ALA A 41 6.48 -63.15 14.42
N LYS A 42 6.00 -64.40 14.25
CA LYS A 42 6.80 -65.63 14.34
C LYS A 42 7.75 -65.77 13.14
N ASP A 43 7.37 -65.25 11.97
CA ASP A 43 8.18 -65.36 10.73
C ASP A 43 9.39 -64.42 10.78
N ASP A 44 9.18 -63.16 11.15
CA ASP A 44 10.21 -62.12 11.28
C ASP A 44 9.65 -60.90 12.05
N ALA A 45 9.99 -60.78 13.34
CA ALA A 45 9.49 -59.69 14.17
C ALA A 45 10.03 -58.31 13.74
N ALA A 46 11.29 -58.24 13.30
CA ALA A 46 11.90 -56.99 12.86
C ALA A 46 11.35 -56.56 11.49
N GLY A 47 11.22 -57.51 10.55
CA GLY A 47 10.62 -57.27 9.25
C GLY A 47 9.15 -56.85 9.34
N LEU A 48 8.38 -57.45 10.26
CA LEU A 48 6.99 -57.04 10.51
C LEU A 48 6.92 -55.61 11.10
N ALA A 49 7.80 -55.26 12.04
CA ALA A 49 7.85 -53.91 12.63
C ALA A 49 8.18 -52.84 11.58
N ILE A 50 9.15 -53.10 10.70
CA ILE A 50 9.51 -52.20 9.60
C ILE A 50 8.36 -52.08 8.59
N SER A 51 7.72 -53.20 8.22
CA SER A 51 6.57 -53.23 7.31
C SER A 51 5.38 -52.43 7.87
N ASN A 52 5.10 -52.57 9.17
CA ASN A 52 4.06 -51.79 9.85
C ASN A 52 4.38 -50.29 9.85
N ARG A 53 5.64 -49.92 10.10
CA ARG A 53 6.08 -48.52 10.02
C ARG A 53 5.89 -47.96 8.61
N PHE A 54 6.32 -48.68 7.57
CA PHE A 54 6.10 -48.25 6.18
C PHE A 54 4.62 -48.20 5.81
N THR A 55 3.80 -49.14 6.29
CA THR A 55 2.35 -49.11 6.07
C THR A 55 1.72 -47.88 6.71
N SER A 56 2.12 -47.53 7.94
CA SER A 56 1.69 -46.29 8.60
C SER A 56 2.11 -45.06 7.81
N GLN A 57 3.37 -45.04 7.34
CA GLN A 57 3.90 -43.94 6.54
C GLN A 57 3.15 -43.77 5.22
N ILE A 58 2.89 -44.86 4.48
CA ILE A 58 2.12 -44.85 3.23
C ILE A 58 0.71 -44.33 3.47
N ARG A 59 0.04 -44.77 4.54
CA ARG A 59 -1.30 -44.25 4.90
C ARG A 59 -1.25 -42.76 5.25
N GLY A 60 -0.24 -42.32 5.98
CA GLY A 60 0.02 -40.92 6.28
C GLY A 60 0.21 -40.09 5.01
N LEU A 61 1.08 -40.54 4.10
CA LEU A 61 1.33 -39.88 2.82
C LEU A 61 0.08 -39.82 1.94
N ASN A 62 -0.74 -40.87 1.90
CA ASN A 62 -2.00 -40.85 1.15
C ASN A 62 -3.00 -39.82 1.70
N GLN A 63 -3.04 -39.61 3.02
CA GLN A 63 -3.83 -38.53 3.61
C GLN A 63 -3.22 -37.17 3.31
N ALA A 64 -1.90 -37.04 3.39
CA ALA A 64 -1.19 -35.82 3.05
C ALA A 64 -1.43 -35.37 1.60
N VAL A 65 -1.48 -36.29 0.64
CA VAL A 65 -1.85 -35.98 -0.75
C VAL A 65 -3.26 -35.41 -0.85
N ARG A 66 -4.22 -35.94 -0.08
CA ARG A 66 -5.58 -35.37 -0.03
C ARG A 66 -5.57 -33.97 0.58
N ASN A 67 -4.89 -33.77 1.71
CA ASN A 67 -4.77 -32.46 2.35
C ASN A 67 -4.09 -31.44 1.43
N ALA A 68 -3.08 -31.85 0.65
CA ALA A 68 -2.42 -30.99 -0.32
C ALA A 68 -3.37 -30.58 -1.45
N ASN A 69 -4.18 -31.51 -1.96
CA ASN A 69 -5.20 -31.19 -2.96
C ASN A 69 -6.27 -30.24 -2.41
N ASP A 70 -6.67 -30.39 -1.13
CA ASP A 70 -7.59 -29.45 -0.48
C ASP A 70 -6.97 -28.04 -0.39
N GLY A 71 -5.68 -27.95 -0.06
CA GLY A 71 -4.93 -26.69 -0.06
C GLY A 71 -4.85 -26.05 -1.45
N ILE A 72 -4.68 -26.86 -2.51
CA ILE A 72 -4.71 -26.39 -3.91
C ILE A 72 -6.09 -25.84 -4.26
N SER A 73 -7.16 -26.60 -4.00
CA SER A 73 -8.53 -26.16 -4.32
C SER A 73 -8.95 -24.91 -3.55
N LEU A 74 -8.54 -24.80 -2.28
CA LEU A 74 -8.74 -23.60 -1.48
C LEU A 74 -8.02 -22.40 -2.09
N SER A 75 -6.74 -22.56 -2.44
CA SER A 75 -5.94 -21.48 -3.02
C SER A 75 -6.49 -21.04 -4.37
N GLN A 76 -6.92 -21.96 -5.22
CA GLN A 76 -7.56 -21.65 -6.51
C GLN A 76 -8.88 -20.91 -6.34
N THR A 77 -9.68 -21.27 -5.33
CA THR A 77 -10.93 -20.56 -5.02
C THR A 77 -10.65 -19.11 -4.59
N ALA A 78 -9.64 -18.91 -3.74
CA ALA A 78 -9.20 -17.58 -3.34
C ALA A 78 -8.63 -16.78 -4.53
N GLU A 79 -7.78 -17.41 -5.35
CA GLU A 79 -7.18 -16.79 -6.53
C GLU A 79 -8.22 -16.33 -7.55
N GLY A 80 -9.24 -17.15 -7.85
CA GLY A 80 -10.32 -16.76 -8.76
C GLY A 80 -11.12 -15.56 -8.25
N ALA A 81 -11.41 -15.51 -6.95
CA ALA A 81 -12.11 -14.37 -6.35
C ALA A 81 -11.23 -13.10 -6.30
N LEU A 82 -9.92 -13.25 -6.08
CA LEU A 82 -8.98 -12.13 -6.13
C LEU A 82 -8.76 -11.61 -7.56
N ALA A 83 -8.82 -12.48 -8.56
CA ALA A 83 -8.77 -12.07 -9.97
C ALA A 83 -9.93 -11.13 -10.32
N GLU A 84 -11.16 -11.49 -9.93
CA GLU A 84 -12.33 -10.60 -10.10
C GLU A 84 -12.18 -9.29 -9.32
N THR A 85 -11.69 -9.36 -8.08
CA THR A 85 -11.38 -8.14 -7.30
C THR A 85 -10.36 -7.25 -8.03
N GLY A 86 -9.36 -7.84 -8.68
CA GLY A 86 -8.36 -7.14 -9.49
C GLY A 86 -8.96 -6.44 -10.71
N GLU A 87 -9.87 -7.09 -11.44
CA GLU A 87 -10.57 -6.49 -12.58
C GLU A 87 -11.48 -5.32 -12.15
N LEU A 88 -12.18 -5.46 -11.01
CA LEU A 88 -12.99 -4.36 -10.45
C LEU A 88 -12.10 -3.16 -10.05
N LEU A 89 -10.91 -3.41 -9.48
CA LEU A 89 -9.95 -2.36 -9.16
C LEU A 89 -9.40 -1.67 -10.41
N GLN A 90 -9.15 -2.42 -11.49
CA GLN A 90 -8.77 -1.85 -12.79
C GLN A 90 -9.90 -0.96 -13.34
N ARG A 91 -11.16 -1.43 -13.28
CA ARG A 91 -12.32 -0.63 -13.70
C ARG A 91 -12.47 0.66 -12.89
N MET A 92 -12.31 0.61 -11.57
CA MET A 92 -12.32 1.82 -10.73
C MET A 92 -11.19 2.79 -11.11
N ARG A 93 -10.02 2.28 -11.49
CA ARG A 93 -8.92 3.11 -12.00
C ARG A 93 -9.27 3.78 -13.33
N GLU A 94 -9.91 3.07 -14.25
CA GLU A 94 -10.40 3.67 -15.51
C GLU A 94 -11.39 4.80 -15.25
N LEU A 95 -12.37 4.58 -14.36
CA LEU A 95 -13.36 5.60 -13.98
C LEU A 95 -12.70 6.81 -13.32
N SER A 96 -11.66 6.60 -12.51
CA SER A 96 -10.88 7.67 -11.88
C SER A 96 -10.11 8.51 -12.91
N ILE A 97 -9.54 7.87 -13.93
CA ILE A 97 -8.87 8.59 -15.04
C ILE A 97 -9.90 9.34 -15.88
N GLN A 98 -11.08 8.75 -16.11
CA GLN A 98 -12.16 9.38 -16.85
C GLN A 98 -12.73 10.60 -16.11
N SER A 99 -12.92 10.50 -14.79
CA SER A 99 -13.44 11.60 -13.96
C SER A 99 -12.45 12.77 -13.85
N ALA A 100 -11.15 12.47 -13.90
CA ALA A 100 -10.06 13.46 -13.90
C ALA A 100 -10.02 14.32 -15.18
N ASN A 101 -10.71 13.92 -16.25
CA ASN A 101 -10.78 14.73 -17.46
C ASN A 101 -11.58 16.04 -17.19
N GLY A 102 -11.02 17.17 -17.63
CA GLY A 102 -11.59 18.50 -17.41
C GLY A 102 -12.87 18.77 -18.20
N SER A 103 -13.16 18.00 -19.26
CA SER A 103 -14.40 18.13 -20.04
C SER A 103 -15.63 17.56 -19.35
N GLN A 104 -15.46 16.81 -18.25
CA GLN A 104 -16.55 16.15 -17.55
C GLN A 104 -17.29 17.11 -16.63
N SER A 105 -18.61 17.17 -16.74
CA SER A 105 -19.46 17.97 -15.86
C SER A 105 -19.54 17.37 -14.45
N GLY A 106 -19.92 18.18 -13.47
CA GLY A 106 -20.14 17.71 -12.09
C GLY A 106 -21.19 16.60 -11.99
N THR A 107 -22.25 16.68 -12.79
CA THR A 107 -23.29 15.63 -12.85
C THR A 107 -22.75 14.31 -13.38
N GLU A 108 -21.90 14.34 -14.40
CA GLU A 108 -21.33 13.11 -14.94
C GLU A 108 -20.25 12.53 -14.01
N ARG A 109 -19.48 13.37 -13.30
CA ARG A 109 -18.60 12.91 -12.21
C ARG A 109 -19.39 12.21 -11.10
N ALA A 110 -20.55 12.76 -10.71
CA ALA A 110 -21.42 12.11 -9.73
C ALA A 110 -21.95 10.75 -10.22
N ALA A 111 -22.25 10.60 -11.51
CA ALA A 111 -22.65 9.32 -12.08
C ALA A 111 -21.50 8.29 -12.09
N LEU A 112 -20.28 8.70 -12.45
CA LEU A 112 -19.09 7.84 -12.36
C LEU A 112 -18.83 7.41 -10.91
N GLN A 113 -19.03 8.31 -9.94
CA GLN A 113 -18.86 8.00 -8.53
C GLN A 113 -19.91 7.00 -8.00
N ALA A 114 -21.14 7.03 -8.54
CA ALA A 114 -22.13 6.01 -8.24
C ALA A 114 -21.71 4.62 -8.78
N GLU A 115 -21.06 4.56 -9.95
CA GLU A 115 -20.49 3.31 -10.48
C GLU A 115 -19.35 2.80 -9.57
N VAL A 116 -18.43 3.68 -9.17
CA VAL A 116 -17.35 3.34 -8.20
C VAL A 116 -17.94 2.80 -6.89
N SER A 117 -18.98 3.43 -6.36
CA SER A 117 -19.66 2.97 -5.13
C SER A 117 -20.26 1.57 -5.27
N GLN A 118 -20.79 1.21 -6.46
CA GLN A 118 -21.28 -0.15 -6.73
C GLN A 118 -20.13 -1.15 -6.83
N LEU A 119 -19.01 -0.77 -7.47
CA LEU A 119 -17.82 -1.62 -7.54
C LEU A 119 -17.23 -1.88 -6.16
N GLN A 120 -17.19 -0.88 -5.27
CA GLN A 120 -16.79 -1.06 -3.87
C GLN A 120 -17.69 -2.05 -3.12
N GLN A 121 -19.01 -1.96 -3.32
CA GLN A 121 -19.96 -2.92 -2.73
C GLN A 121 -19.72 -4.34 -3.26
N GLU A 122 -19.44 -4.47 -4.55
CA GLU A 122 -19.17 -5.76 -5.17
C GLU A 122 -17.86 -6.38 -4.67
N ILE A 123 -16.80 -5.59 -4.49
CA ILE A 123 -15.55 -6.04 -3.86
C ILE A 123 -15.82 -6.57 -2.44
N ASN A 124 -16.59 -5.83 -1.64
CA ASN A 124 -16.97 -6.29 -0.31
C ASN A 124 -17.80 -7.57 -0.36
N ARG A 125 -18.73 -7.68 -1.30
CA ARG A 125 -19.54 -8.89 -1.51
C ARG A 125 -18.66 -10.09 -1.86
N ILE A 126 -17.69 -9.95 -2.76
CA ILE A 126 -16.75 -11.02 -3.12
C ILE A 126 -15.95 -11.45 -1.89
N ALA A 127 -15.40 -10.49 -1.13
CA ALA A 127 -14.65 -10.79 0.08
C ALA A 127 -15.49 -11.53 1.14
N GLU A 128 -16.76 -11.13 1.32
CA GLU A 128 -17.67 -11.70 2.32
C GLU A 128 -18.36 -12.98 1.87
N THR A 129 -18.49 -13.25 0.57
CA THR A 129 -19.20 -14.44 0.07
C THR A 129 -18.28 -15.59 -0.28
N THR A 130 -17.00 -15.32 -0.59
CA THR A 130 -16.02 -16.36 -0.95
C THR A 130 -15.72 -17.29 0.23
N THR A 131 -16.15 -18.56 0.10
CA THR A 131 -15.96 -19.59 1.13
C THR A 131 -15.46 -20.90 0.57
N PHE A 132 -14.64 -21.60 1.35
CA PHE A 132 -14.27 -22.99 1.10
C PHE A 132 -14.50 -23.82 2.38
N GLY A 133 -15.23 -24.93 2.26
CA GLY A 133 -15.56 -25.78 3.42
C GLY A 133 -16.31 -25.04 4.55
N GLY A 134 -17.07 -23.98 4.22
CA GLY A 134 -17.81 -23.16 5.18
C GLY A 134 -16.99 -22.06 5.86
N ARG A 135 -15.69 -21.96 5.58
CA ARG A 135 -14.82 -20.88 6.09
C ARG A 135 -14.68 -19.77 5.06
N LYS A 136 -14.67 -18.52 5.53
CA LYS A 136 -14.42 -17.33 4.71
C LYS A 136 -12.93 -17.23 4.42
N LEU A 137 -12.58 -16.87 3.19
CA LEU A 137 -11.17 -16.82 2.76
C LEU A 137 -10.61 -15.40 2.75
N LEU A 138 -11.45 -14.41 2.40
CA LEU A 138 -11.02 -13.08 1.97
C LEU A 138 -11.43 -11.94 2.91
N ASP A 139 -12.18 -12.23 3.97
CA ASP A 139 -12.68 -11.22 4.91
C ASP A 139 -11.68 -10.85 6.03
N GLY A 140 -10.49 -11.45 5.99
CA GLY A 140 -9.43 -11.31 7.00
C GLY A 140 -9.50 -12.28 8.18
N THR A 141 -10.55 -13.09 8.29
CA THR A 141 -10.68 -14.08 9.39
C THR A 141 -9.88 -15.36 9.15
N PHE A 142 -9.47 -15.61 7.90
CA PHE A 142 -8.69 -16.79 7.52
C PHE A 142 -7.32 -16.86 8.21
N GLY A 143 -6.63 -15.71 8.33
CA GLY A 143 -5.31 -15.65 8.96
C GLY A 143 -4.26 -16.52 8.26
N THR A 144 -3.60 -17.37 9.04
CA THR A 144 -2.59 -18.34 8.55
C THR A 144 -3.02 -19.74 8.95
N GLU A 145 -3.21 -20.61 7.98
CA GLU A 145 -3.62 -22.00 8.18
C GLU A 145 -2.53 -22.96 7.68
N ALA A 146 -2.31 -24.05 8.41
CA ALA A 146 -1.26 -25.01 8.13
C ALA A 146 -1.83 -26.34 7.60
N PHE A 147 -1.41 -26.72 6.40
CA PHE A 147 -1.80 -27.98 5.76
C PHE A 147 -0.72 -29.04 6.01
N GLN A 148 -1.09 -30.12 6.68
CA GLN A 148 -0.21 -31.27 6.91
C GLN A 148 -0.02 -32.06 5.60
N VAL A 149 1.19 -31.97 5.03
CA VAL A 149 1.57 -32.56 3.73
C VAL A 149 2.60 -33.68 3.85
N GLY A 150 2.94 -34.08 5.08
CA GLY A 150 3.84 -35.20 5.33
C GLY A 150 3.28 -36.25 6.29
N SER A 151 4.06 -37.32 6.48
CA SER A 151 3.71 -38.45 7.35
C SER A 151 4.07 -38.24 8.82
N ASN A 152 4.99 -37.32 9.11
CA ASN A 152 5.43 -36.99 10.46
C ASN A 152 4.78 -35.70 10.96
N ALA A 153 4.71 -35.52 12.27
CA ALA A 153 4.17 -34.30 12.86
C ALA A 153 4.95 -33.05 12.39
N ASN A 154 4.24 -31.95 12.13
CA ASN A 154 4.77 -30.64 11.73
C ASN A 154 5.41 -30.59 10.32
N GLU A 155 5.16 -31.57 9.46
CA GLU A 155 5.45 -31.49 8.02
C GLU A 155 4.31 -30.73 7.33
N THR A 156 4.25 -29.41 7.54
CA THR A 156 3.13 -28.54 7.12
C THR A 156 3.55 -27.46 6.13
N ILE A 157 2.63 -27.07 5.24
CA ILE A 157 2.72 -25.85 4.44
C ILE A 157 1.72 -24.84 4.99
N SER A 158 2.20 -23.66 5.37
CA SER A 158 1.35 -22.57 5.86
C SER A 158 0.89 -21.71 4.68
N ILE A 159 -0.41 -21.44 4.61
CA ILE A 159 -1.02 -20.54 3.63
C ILE A 159 -1.64 -19.38 4.41
N SER A 160 -1.26 -18.16 4.05
CA SER A 160 -1.85 -16.94 4.60
C SER A 160 -2.60 -16.19 3.51
N ILE A 161 -3.84 -15.81 3.79
CA ILE A 161 -4.67 -15.01 2.88
C ILE A 161 -5.00 -13.69 3.57
N ALA A 162 -4.63 -12.59 2.93
CA ALA A 162 -4.88 -11.25 3.46
C ALA A 162 -6.36 -10.85 3.30
N ASN A 163 -6.78 -9.86 4.09
CA ASN A 163 -8.10 -9.27 3.96
C ASN A 163 -8.21 -8.47 2.65
N SER A 164 -9.22 -8.77 1.83
CA SER A 164 -9.47 -8.12 0.55
C SER A 164 -10.77 -7.28 0.54
N ARG A 165 -11.31 -6.91 1.71
CA ARG A 165 -12.44 -5.97 1.79
C ARG A 165 -11.99 -4.58 1.34
N ALA A 166 -12.92 -3.79 0.78
CA ALA A 166 -12.64 -2.44 0.30
C ALA A 166 -12.13 -1.50 1.42
N THR A 167 -12.43 -1.80 2.69
CA THR A 167 -11.92 -1.07 3.86
C THR A 167 -10.48 -1.42 4.22
N SER A 168 -9.95 -2.54 3.74
CA SER A 168 -8.61 -3.06 4.06
C SER A 168 -7.65 -3.01 2.87
N ILE A 169 -8.18 -2.88 1.65
CA ILE A 169 -7.41 -2.57 0.45
C ILE A 169 -7.27 -1.05 0.34
N GLY A 170 -6.06 -0.56 0.08
CA GLY A 170 -5.80 0.86 -0.11
C GLY A 170 -4.33 1.20 -0.06
N ALA A 171 -4.02 2.49 -0.18
CA ALA A 171 -2.68 3.00 0.06
C ALA A 171 -2.60 3.49 1.51
N ASN A 172 -1.54 3.11 2.21
CA ASN A 172 -1.20 3.76 3.47
C ASN A 172 -0.59 5.12 3.14
N THR A 173 -1.09 6.18 3.76
CA THR A 173 -0.65 7.54 3.48
C THR A 173 -0.28 8.30 4.74
N ILE A 174 0.66 9.22 4.60
CA ILE A 174 0.94 10.27 5.59
C ILE A 174 0.98 11.58 4.81
N ALA A 175 0.13 12.54 5.16
CA ALA A 175 0.20 13.90 4.62
C ALA A 175 1.11 14.76 5.51
N SER A 176 1.82 15.71 4.91
CA SER A 176 2.49 16.77 5.66
C SER A 176 1.47 17.54 6.51
N SER A 177 1.86 17.86 7.74
CA SER A 177 1.00 18.58 8.69
C SER A 177 1.73 19.71 9.41
N GLY A 178 3.03 19.88 9.14
CA GLY A 178 3.87 20.93 9.69
C GLY A 178 3.87 22.19 8.84
N ASP A 179 4.90 23.02 9.02
CA ASP A 179 4.92 24.38 8.48
C ASP A 179 5.30 24.44 6.98
N ILE A 180 5.58 23.30 6.34
CA ILE A 180 6.02 23.23 4.94
C ILE A 180 5.04 23.86 3.96
N ASP A 181 3.75 23.74 4.22
CA ASP A 181 2.67 24.22 3.34
C ASP A 181 2.04 25.54 3.85
N ALA A 182 2.64 26.16 4.86
CA ALA A 182 2.21 27.43 5.41
C ALA A 182 2.70 28.60 4.54
N ALA A 183 1.89 29.66 4.46
CA ALA A 183 2.32 30.90 3.83
C ALA A 183 3.32 31.63 4.73
N VAL A 184 4.41 32.13 4.13
CA VAL A 184 5.50 32.83 4.81
C VAL A 184 5.67 34.20 4.20
N ALA A 185 5.87 35.24 5.01
CA ALA A 185 6.25 36.54 4.51
C ALA A 185 7.63 36.45 3.83
N ALA A 186 7.73 36.97 2.62
CA ALA A 186 8.94 36.95 1.82
C ALA A 186 9.35 38.39 1.47
N ASN A 187 10.45 38.53 0.74
CA ASN A 187 10.76 39.73 -0.03
C ASN A 187 11.27 39.31 -1.42
N ALA A 188 11.34 40.23 -2.39
CA ALA A 188 11.76 39.90 -3.75
C ALA A 188 13.14 39.20 -3.85
N ALA A 189 14.06 39.47 -2.90
CA ALA A 189 15.41 38.92 -2.89
C ALA A 189 15.55 37.59 -2.12
N VAL A 190 14.64 37.30 -1.19
CA VAL A 190 14.67 36.15 -0.29
C VAL A 190 13.28 35.54 -0.24
N GLN A 191 13.18 34.31 -0.74
CA GLN A 191 11.93 33.56 -0.88
C GLN A 191 11.98 32.37 0.10
N PRO A 192 11.87 32.62 1.43
CA PRO A 192 12.00 31.57 2.42
C PRO A 192 10.82 30.60 2.34
N ASN A 193 11.05 29.37 2.80
CA ASN A 193 9.99 28.52 3.32
C ASN A 193 10.21 28.31 4.82
N ASN A 194 9.20 27.76 5.50
CA ASN A 194 9.29 27.47 6.93
C ASN A 194 10.01 26.14 7.23
N ILE A 195 10.80 25.59 6.29
CA ILE A 195 11.50 24.33 6.52
C ILE A 195 12.87 24.59 7.13
N ASP A 196 13.05 24.10 8.36
CA ASP A 196 14.33 24.01 9.03
C ASP A 196 15.09 22.73 8.64
N ALA A 197 16.40 22.74 8.86
CA ALA A 197 17.23 21.57 8.65
C ALA A 197 16.80 20.44 9.59
N GLN A 198 16.42 19.29 9.03
CA GLN A 198 15.92 18.16 9.79
C GLN A 198 16.33 16.84 9.17
N SER A 199 16.52 15.82 10.00
CA SER A 199 16.57 14.43 9.56
C SER A 199 15.17 13.83 9.55
N LEU A 200 14.82 13.21 8.43
CA LEU A 200 13.58 12.45 8.22
C LEU A 200 13.95 10.96 8.08
N THR A 201 13.50 10.15 9.03
CA THR A 201 13.63 8.69 8.99
C THR A 201 12.31 8.08 8.52
N LEU A 202 12.36 7.39 7.39
CA LEU A 202 11.25 6.59 6.88
C LEU A 202 11.49 5.13 7.28
N ALA A 203 10.51 4.51 7.91
CA ALA A 203 10.53 3.09 8.24
C ALA A 203 9.29 2.42 7.63
N GLY A 204 9.53 1.68 6.56
CA GLY A 204 8.50 0.91 5.86
C GLY A 204 8.77 -0.59 5.93
N ASN A 205 8.14 -1.36 5.05
CA ASN A 205 8.20 -2.83 5.07
C ASN A 205 9.53 -3.42 4.57
N LEU A 206 10.24 -2.71 3.70
CA LEU A 206 11.51 -3.14 3.12
C LEU A 206 12.70 -2.80 4.02
N GLY A 207 12.54 -1.82 4.91
CA GLY A 207 13.58 -1.35 5.80
C GLY A 207 13.37 0.10 6.24
N SER A 208 14.43 0.67 6.81
CA SER A 208 14.45 2.06 7.25
C SER A 208 15.60 2.83 6.60
N SER A 209 15.36 4.09 6.26
CA SER A 209 16.37 5.00 5.73
C SER A 209 16.17 6.39 6.31
N THR A 210 17.28 7.08 6.58
CA THR A 210 17.28 8.46 7.10
C THR A 210 17.80 9.40 6.03
N ILE A 211 17.06 10.48 5.78
CA ILE A 211 17.35 11.52 4.79
C ILE A 211 17.62 12.81 5.56
N SER A 212 18.65 13.54 5.15
CA SER A 212 18.91 14.88 5.67
C SER A 212 18.28 15.92 4.75
N ILE A 213 17.31 16.65 5.28
CA ILE A 213 16.60 17.72 4.59
C ILE A 213 17.27 19.03 4.99
N ALA A 214 17.71 19.80 4.00
CA ALA A 214 18.33 21.11 4.23
C ALA A 214 17.27 22.14 4.62
N ALA A 215 17.66 23.14 5.40
CA ALA A 215 16.81 24.32 5.60
C ALA A 215 16.52 24.97 4.25
N GLY A 216 15.29 25.41 4.00
CA GLY A 216 14.92 25.94 2.69
C GLY A 216 14.53 24.90 1.64
N ALA A 217 14.59 23.60 1.93
CA ALA A 217 14.33 22.56 0.93
C ALA A 217 12.89 22.64 0.39
N THR A 218 12.76 22.61 -0.93
CA THR A 218 11.47 22.68 -1.64
C THR A 218 10.87 21.28 -1.78
N GLY A 219 9.55 21.21 -2.02
CA GLY A 219 8.83 19.93 -2.05
C GLY A 219 9.34 18.96 -3.12
N ASP A 220 9.74 19.48 -4.28
CA ASP A 220 10.37 18.73 -5.37
C ASP A 220 11.73 18.13 -5.00
N GLN A 221 12.55 18.87 -4.22
CA GLN A 221 13.83 18.36 -3.73
C GLN A 221 13.62 17.24 -2.71
N ILE A 222 12.66 17.42 -1.80
CA ILE A 222 12.30 16.41 -0.81
C ILE A 222 11.74 15.16 -1.50
N ALA A 223 10.88 15.33 -2.52
CA ALA A 223 10.37 14.23 -3.34
C ALA A 223 11.50 13.46 -4.02
N SER A 224 12.44 14.16 -4.67
CA SER A 224 13.58 13.52 -5.33
C SER A 224 14.47 12.74 -4.36
N GLN A 225 14.71 13.27 -3.16
CA GLN A 225 15.48 12.58 -2.12
C GLN A 225 14.79 11.32 -1.61
N ILE A 226 13.46 11.34 -1.47
CA ILE A 226 12.68 10.19 -1.01
C ILE A 226 12.59 9.13 -2.11
N GLU A 227 12.39 9.53 -3.36
CA GLU A 227 12.39 8.60 -4.50
C GLU A 227 13.74 7.88 -4.65
N ALA A 228 14.86 8.52 -4.27
CA ALA A 228 16.16 7.87 -4.26
C ALA A 228 16.28 6.74 -3.21
N VAL A 229 15.45 6.75 -2.15
CA VAL A 229 15.42 5.72 -1.10
C VAL A 229 14.14 4.86 -1.11
N SER A 230 13.26 5.06 -2.09
CA SER A 230 11.99 4.33 -2.20
C SER A 230 12.21 2.83 -2.36
N ALA A 231 13.26 2.41 -3.07
CA ALA A 231 13.64 1.01 -3.20
C ALA A 231 14.03 0.33 -1.86
N ASN A 232 14.53 1.10 -0.88
CA ASN A 232 14.96 0.58 0.42
C ASN A 232 13.83 0.62 1.47
N THR A 233 12.87 1.53 1.30
CA THR A 233 11.82 1.79 2.31
C THR A 233 10.44 1.32 1.86
N GLY A 234 10.17 1.26 0.55
CA GLY A 234 8.85 1.01 -0.02
C GLY A 234 7.90 2.20 0.05
N VAL A 235 8.42 3.40 0.33
CA VAL A 235 7.64 4.64 0.46
C VAL A 235 7.93 5.54 -0.74
N SER A 236 6.88 6.02 -1.39
CA SER A 236 6.94 7.01 -2.48
C SER A 236 6.34 8.33 -2.01
N LEU A 237 6.75 9.45 -2.62
CA LEU A 237 6.25 10.77 -2.27
C LEU A 237 5.73 11.52 -3.49
N THR A 238 4.53 12.07 -3.37
CA THR A 238 4.00 13.08 -4.30
C THR A 238 4.02 14.44 -3.60
N ALA A 239 4.69 15.42 -4.22
CA ALA A 239 4.70 16.80 -3.76
C ALA A 239 3.80 17.64 -4.67
N ARG A 240 2.90 18.44 -4.08
CA ARG A 240 2.04 19.37 -4.81
C ARG A 240 1.87 20.64 -4.01
N THR A 241 2.07 21.79 -4.63
CA THR A 241 1.91 23.07 -3.95
C THR A 241 0.58 23.69 -4.34
N THR A 242 -0.25 23.99 -3.35
CA THR A 242 -1.52 24.69 -3.53
C THR A 242 -1.57 25.90 -2.64
N ALA A 243 -1.95 27.05 -3.19
CA ALA A 243 -2.13 28.28 -2.43
C ALA A 243 -3.46 28.95 -2.83
N THR A 244 -4.14 29.57 -1.88
CA THR A 244 -5.33 30.38 -2.14
C THR A 244 -4.96 31.85 -2.09
N PHE A 245 -5.18 32.56 -3.18
CA PHE A 245 -4.94 34.00 -3.29
C PHE A 245 -6.27 34.75 -3.34
N ALA A 246 -6.44 35.78 -2.50
CA ALA A 246 -7.63 36.62 -2.49
C ALA A 246 -7.25 38.10 -2.45
N VAL A 247 -8.07 38.93 -3.08
CA VAL A 247 -7.82 40.38 -3.21
C VAL A 247 -8.95 41.13 -2.52
N ALA A 248 -8.61 42.09 -1.65
CA ALA A 248 -9.61 42.81 -0.87
C ALA A 248 -10.29 43.98 -1.62
N THR A 249 -9.69 44.49 -2.70
CA THR A 249 -10.21 45.67 -3.41
C THR A 249 -9.93 45.61 -4.90
N ALA A 250 -10.92 46.04 -5.70
CA ALA A 250 -10.79 46.20 -7.14
C ALA A 250 -9.75 47.26 -7.52
N GLY A 251 -9.23 47.17 -8.74
CA GLY A 251 -8.17 48.04 -9.26
C GLY A 251 -7.21 47.28 -10.18
N THR A 252 -6.23 47.99 -10.74
CA THR A 252 -5.13 47.37 -11.49
C THR A 252 -4.15 46.77 -10.50
N LEU A 253 -4.10 45.44 -10.45
CA LEU A 253 -3.16 44.70 -9.63
C LEU A 253 -1.88 44.48 -10.41
N SER A 254 -0.74 44.61 -9.76
CA SER A 254 0.56 44.21 -10.29
C SER A 254 1.33 43.42 -9.24
N PHE A 255 1.89 42.28 -9.62
CA PHE A 255 2.76 41.46 -8.77
C PHE A 255 3.58 40.49 -9.62
N ASN A 256 4.61 39.92 -9.02
CA ASN A 256 5.42 38.85 -9.61
C ASN A 256 4.90 37.51 -9.11
N ILE A 257 4.48 36.62 -10.02
CA ILE A 257 4.11 35.24 -9.69
C ILE A 257 5.21 34.29 -10.14
N GLY A 258 5.53 33.31 -9.32
CA GLY A 258 6.64 32.42 -9.59
C GLY A 258 6.59 31.09 -8.86
N SER A 259 7.51 30.21 -9.25
CA SER A 259 7.80 29.00 -8.50
C SER A 259 9.28 28.90 -8.16
N VAL A 260 9.60 28.26 -7.03
CA VAL A 260 10.96 28.14 -6.50
C VAL A 260 11.31 26.68 -6.31
N SER A 261 12.48 26.29 -6.82
CA SER A 261 13.12 24.99 -6.59
C SER A 261 14.53 25.24 -6.04
N GLY A 262 14.72 25.03 -4.73
CA GLY A 262 15.95 25.39 -4.03
C GLY A 262 16.36 26.85 -4.26
N SER A 263 17.49 27.05 -4.96
CA SER A 263 18.01 28.40 -5.30
C SER A 263 17.57 28.93 -6.66
N THR A 264 16.79 28.16 -7.43
CA THR A 264 16.29 28.56 -8.74
C THR A 264 14.89 29.14 -8.59
N SER A 265 14.72 30.39 -9.02
CA SER A 265 13.41 31.07 -9.06
C SER A 265 12.94 31.26 -10.50
N TYR A 266 11.72 30.81 -10.76
CA TYR A 266 10.97 31.07 -11.99
C TYR A 266 9.95 32.15 -11.66
N SER A 267 9.95 33.29 -12.36
CA SER A 267 9.01 34.37 -12.06
C SER A 267 8.55 35.11 -13.30
N ALA A 268 7.33 35.63 -13.25
CA ALA A 268 6.73 36.45 -14.29
C ALA A 268 5.95 37.59 -13.64
N SER A 269 6.03 38.79 -14.22
CA SER A 269 5.22 39.92 -13.80
C SER A 269 3.83 39.82 -14.41
N VAL A 270 2.81 39.96 -13.57
CA VAL A 270 1.40 39.98 -13.96
C VAL A 270 0.86 41.36 -13.64
N SER A 271 0.16 41.96 -14.60
CA SER A 271 -0.60 43.18 -14.36
C SER A 271 -1.94 43.13 -15.08
N VAL A 272 -3.02 43.31 -14.32
CA VAL A 272 -4.39 43.20 -14.82
C VAL A 272 -5.35 44.09 -14.04
N LEU A 273 -6.36 44.61 -14.72
CA LEU A 273 -7.47 45.32 -14.10
C LEU A 273 -8.49 44.32 -13.57
N VAL A 274 -8.71 44.32 -12.26
CA VAL A 274 -9.82 43.60 -11.62
C VAL A 274 -10.94 44.60 -11.34
N THR A 275 -12.08 44.38 -11.98
CA THR A 275 -13.27 45.25 -11.84
C THR A 275 -14.20 44.82 -10.71
N ASP A 276 -14.23 43.52 -10.41
CA ASP A 276 -15.05 42.94 -9.34
C ASP A 276 -14.20 41.92 -8.57
N VAL A 277 -14.10 42.08 -7.26
CA VAL A 277 -13.34 41.16 -6.40
C VAL A 277 -14.03 39.82 -6.21
N SER A 278 -15.30 39.69 -6.60
CA SER A 278 -16.03 38.43 -6.61
C SER A 278 -15.79 37.58 -7.87
N ASP A 279 -15.12 38.14 -8.88
CA ASP A 279 -14.72 37.43 -10.09
C ASP A 279 -13.26 37.71 -10.46
N LEU A 280 -12.38 36.77 -10.10
CA LEU A 280 -10.95 36.82 -10.40
C LEU A 280 -10.57 36.08 -11.69
N SER A 281 -11.51 35.82 -12.60
CA SER A 281 -11.25 35.12 -13.88
C SER A 281 -10.19 35.81 -14.74
N SER A 282 -10.26 37.14 -14.90
CA SER A 282 -9.28 37.91 -15.68
C SER A 282 -7.87 37.83 -15.09
N LEU A 283 -7.77 37.72 -13.76
CA LEU A 283 -6.51 37.54 -13.06
C LEU A 283 -5.98 36.12 -13.23
N ALA A 284 -6.86 35.11 -13.15
CA ALA A 284 -6.51 33.72 -13.43
C ALA A 284 -5.94 33.58 -14.85
N ASP A 285 -6.57 34.20 -15.85
CA ASP A 285 -6.12 34.18 -17.24
C ASP A 285 -4.77 34.85 -17.42
N ALA A 286 -4.52 35.98 -16.76
CA ALA A 286 -3.25 36.68 -16.82
C ALA A 286 -2.10 35.86 -16.20
N ILE A 287 -2.35 35.15 -15.10
CA ILE A 287 -1.39 34.20 -14.51
C ILE A 287 -1.19 33.00 -15.44
N ASN A 288 -2.26 32.42 -15.97
CA ASN A 288 -2.19 31.28 -16.87
C ASN A 288 -1.46 31.59 -18.17
N ALA A 289 -1.57 32.82 -18.70
CA ALA A 289 -0.78 33.29 -19.85
C ALA A 289 0.74 33.30 -19.54
N SER A 290 1.11 33.47 -18.27
CA SER A 290 2.49 33.47 -17.79
C SER A 290 2.90 32.15 -17.11
N SER A 291 2.07 31.10 -17.22
CA SER A 291 2.30 29.80 -16.57
C SER A 291 3.55 29.09 -17.09
N ALA A 292 3.90 29.27 -18.37
CA ALA A 292 5.11 28.68 -18.95
C ALA A 292 6.41 29.26 -18.34
N ALA A 293 6.37 30.50 -17.86
CA ALA A 293 7.52 31.17 -17.25
C ALA A 293 7.53 31.05 -15.72
N SER A 294 6.35 31.06 -15.08
CA SER A 294 6.21 30.97 -13.62
C SER A 294 6.11 29.53 -13.10
N GLY A 295 5.64 28.59 -13.93
CA GLY A 295 5.32 27.22 -13.53
C GLY A 295 4.06 27.10 -12.66
N VAL A 296 3.27 28.17 -12.50
CA VAL A 296 2.08 28.20 -11.65
C VAL A 296 0.84 28.28 -12.53
N THR A 297 -0.16 27.46 -12.24
CA THR A 297 -1.49 27.53 -12.85
C THR A 297 -2.50 28.09 -11.86
N ALA A 298 -3.50 28.80 -12.37
CA ALA A 298 -4.47 29.50 -11.55
C ALA A 298 -5.90 29.15 -11.96
N THR A 299 -6.76 28.86 -10.99
CA THR A 299 -8.20 28.59 -11.20
C THR A 299 -9.03 29.53 -10.34
N SER A 300 -9.95 30.28 -10.96
CA SER A 300 -10.86 31.19 -10.25
C SER A 300 -12.02 30.42 -9.62
N ASN A 301 -12.22 30.61 -8.31
CA ASN A 301 -13.36 30.10 -7.55
C ASN A 301 -14.28 31.26 -7.09
N GLY A 302 -14.41 32.29 -7.93
CA GLY A 302 -15.11 33.53 -7.60
C GLY A 302 -14.19 34.51 -6.88
N ALA A 303 -14.42 34.72 -5.57
CA ALA A 303 -13.68 35.69 -4.76
C ALA A 303 -12.24 35.28 -4.39
N THR A 304 -11.88 34.03 -4.67
CA THR A 304 -10.55 33.46 -4.38
C THR A 304 -10.00 32.74 -5.59
N LEU A 305 -8.68 32.76 -5.72
CA LEU A 305 -7.93 32.10 -6.77
C LEU A 305 -7.13 30.93 -6.20
N SER A 306 -7.31 29.73 -6.74
CA SER A 306 -6.50 28.57 -6.41
C SER A 306 -5.27 28.53 -7.33
N LEU A 307 -4.11 28.75 -6.75
CA LEU A 307 -2.81 28.63 -7.40
C LEU A 307 -2.25 27.23 -7.17
N VAL A 308 -1.78 26.59 -8.23
CA VAL A 308 -1.26 25.22 -8.18
C VAL A 308 0.08 25.12 -8.90
N ASN A 309 1.01 24.40 -8.29
CA ASN A 309 2.20 23.89 -8.94
C ASN A 309 2.24 22.36 -8.78
N GLU A 310 2.11 21.65 -9.89
CA GLU A 310 2.06 20.18 -9.92
C GLU A 310 3.44 19.52 -9.73
N GLU A 311 4.52 20.29 -9.86
CA GLU A 311 5.88 19.79 -9.67
C GLU A 311 6.33 19.86 -8.21
N GLY A 312 5.50 20.40 -7.29
CA GLY A 312 5.84 20.54 -5.88
C GLY A 312 6.87 21.63 -5.58
N ARG A 313 7.07 22.57 -6.50
CA ARG A 313 7.87 23.80 -6.26
C ARG A 313 7.09 24.77 -5.39
N ASN A 314 7.77 25.56 -4.57
CA ASN A 314 7.09 26.58 -3.76
C ASN A 314 6.46 27.63 -4.67
N ILE A 315 5.27 28.12 -4.35
CA ILE A 315 4.62 29.23 -5.06
C ILE A 315 5.05 30.54 -4.39
N PHE A 316 5.55 31.47 -5.18
CA PHE A 316 5.98 32.80 -4.75
C PHE A 316 5.10 33.88 -5.39
N VAL A 317 4.58 34.78 -4.56
CA VAL A 317 3.92 36.02 -4.96
C VAL A 317 4.75 37.18 -4.40
N GLY A 318 5.31 38.02 -5.27
CA GLY A 318 6.17 39.13 -4.88
C GLY A 318 5.65 40.48 -5.35
N ASP A 319 6.10 41.55 -4.68
CA ASP A 319 5.90 42.95 -5.07
C ASP A 319 4.42 43.32 -5.35
N PHE A 320 3.52 42.90 -4.46
CA PHE A 320 2.10 43.22 -4.59
C PHE A 320 1.83 44.74 -4.53
N ALA A 321 1.17 45.25 -5.58
CA ALA A 321 0.67 46.62 -5.64
C ALA A 321 -0.70 46.71 -6.32
N ASN A 322 -1.47 47.74 -5.97
CA ASN A 322 -2.79 48.02 -6.54
C ASN A 322 -2.91 49.52 -6.89
N SER A 323 -3.47 49.84 -8.06
CA SER A 323 -3.63 51.23 -8.51
C SER A 323 -4.58 52.09 -7.66
N THR A 324 -5.35 51.49 -6.76
CA THR A 324 -6.30 52.21 -5.88
C THR A 324 -5.57 52.87 -4.71
N ALA A 325 -5.90 54.13 -4.40
CA ALA A 325 -5.25 54.88 -3.33
C ALA A 325 -5.50 54.27 -1.93
N GLY A 326 -4.43 54.08 -1.16
CA GLY A 326 -4.44 53.44 0.15
C GLY A 326 -3.51 52.22 0.17
N ASN A 327 -3.01 51.80 1.33
CA ASN A 327 -2.23 50.56 1.44
C ASN A 327 -3.20 49.38 1.26
N GLN A 328 -3.33 48.92 0.02
CA GLN A 328 -4.24 47.85 -0.33
C GLN A 328 -3.69 46.49 0.13
N THR A 329 -4.59 45.56 0.38
CA THR A 329 -4.24 44.23 0.89
C THR A 329 -4.71 43.10 -0.02
N ALA A 330 -3.88 42.08 -0.14
CA ALA A 330 -4.25 40.75 -0.63
C ALA A 330 -3.87 39.71 0.41
N THR A 331 -4.45 38.51 0.33
CA THR A 331 -4.12 37.42 1.25
C THR A 331 -3.67 36.21 0.45
N LEU A 332 -2.49 35.69 0.79
CA LEU A 332 -2.01 34.40 0.31
C LEU A 332 -2.13 33.39 1.45
N THR A 333 -2.87 32.31 1.23
CA THR A 333 -3.13 31.26 2.21
C THR A 333 -2.54 29.95 1.73
N GLY A 334 -1.72 29.31 2.57
CA GLY A 334 -1.17 27.99 2.30
C GLY A 334 -2.18 26.87 2.54
N ALA A 335 -1.82 25.62 2.21
CA ALA A 335 -2.70 24.47 2.38
C ALA A 335 -3.03 24.15 3.85
N SER A 336 -2.15 24.53 4.79
CA SER A 336 -2.40 24.44 6.24
C SER A 336 -3.41 25.47 6.77
N GLY A 337 -3.84 26.43 5.95
CA GLY A 337 -4.74 27.51 6.37
C GLY A 337 -4.02 28.72 6.99
N ALA A 338 -2.69 28.67 7.14
CA ALA A 338 -1.89 29.84 7.52
C ALA A 338 -1.90 30.87 6.38
N ALA A 339 -2.33 32.10 6.68
CA ALA A 339 -2.45 33.19 5.72
C ALA A 339 -1.47 34.33 6.01
N VAL A 340 -0.88 34.88 4.96
CA VAL A 340 -0.08 36.10 4.99
C VAL A 340 -0.87 37.19 4.27
N THR A 341 -1.07 38.32 4.95
CA THR A 341 -1.67 39.51 4.35
C THR A 341 -0.57 40.31 3.66
N LEU A 342 -0.61 40.32 2.34
CA LEU A 342 0.22 41.16 1.50
C LEU A 342 -0.28 42.60 1.61
N THR A 343 0.56 43.53 2.03
CA THR A 343 0.24 44.95 2.14
C THR A 343 1.19 45.76 1.29
N GLU A 344 0.65 46.55 0.36
CA GLU A 344 1.44 47.40 -0.52
C GLU A 344 2.36 48.34 0.30
N GLY A 345 3.65 48.37 -0.06
CA GLY A 345 4.67 49.19 0.59
C GLY A 345 5.19 48.67 1.93
N SER A 346 4.79 47.47 2.38
CA SER A 346 5.33 46.80 3.56
C SER A 346 5.62 45.33 3.27
N THR A 347 4.80 44.40 3.79
CA THR A 347 4.94 42.97 3.52
C THR A 347 4.23 42.68 2.20
N ASP A 348 4.87 42.98 1.09
CA ASP A 348 4.28 42.89 -0.26
C ASP A 348 4.50 41.53 -0.94
N SER A 349 5.23 40.63 -0.28
CA SER A 349 5.66 39.36 -0.85
C SER A 349 5.41 38.18 0.11
N SER A 350 5.08 37.01 -0.44
CA SER A 350 4.89 35.76 0.31
C SER A 350 5.20 34.52 -0.52
N THR A 351 5.65 33.46 0.16
CA THR A 351 5.91 32.14 -0.41
C THR A 351 5.06 31.09 0.30
N VAL A 352 4.54 30.11 -0.45
CA VAL A 352 3.85 28.93 0.06
C VAL A 352 4.62 27.69 -0.40
N GLY A 353 4.93 26.77 0.50
CA GLY A 353 5.59 25.52 0.16
C GLY A 353 4.62 24.37 -0.13
N ALA A 354 5.17 23.22 -0.53
CA ALA A 354 4.39 22.10 -1.03
C ALA A 354 3.70 21.29 0.08
N THR A 355 2.51 20.79 -0.22
CA THR A 355 1.91 19.68 0.52
C THR A 355 2.57 18.38 0.05
N LEU A 356 3.07 17.59 0.99
CA LEU A 356 3.73 16.32 0.73
C LEU A 356 2.79 15.17 1.09
N SER A 357 2.59 14.24 0.18
CA SER A 357 1.82 13.02 0.42
C SER A 357 2.72 11.81 0.25
N PHE A 358 3.04 11.16 1.37
CA PHE A 358 3.80 9.93 1.42
C PHE A 358 2.86 8.76 1.25
N THR A 359 3.19 7.79 0.39
CA THR A 359 2.34 6.63 0.11
C THR A 359 3.14 5.32 0.14
N SER A 360 2.52 4.25 0.65
CA SER A 360 3.05 2.88 0.59
C SER A 360 1.91 1.86 0.57
N TYR A 361 2.20 0.65 0.09
CA TYR A 361 1.23 -0.46 0.08
C TYR A 361 1.07 -1.13 1.46
N GLN A 362 1.99 -0.91 2.41
CA GLN A 362 1.85 -1.35 3.80
C GLN A 362 2.01 -0.18 4.76
N ALA A 363 1.64 -0.41 6.02
CA ALA A 363 1.83 0.58 7.07
C ALA A 363 3.32 0.97 7.21
N PHE A 364 3.57 2.26 7.35
CA PHE A 364 4.90 2.82 7.54
C PHE A 364 4.86 3.94 8.58
N SER A 365 6.04 4.35 9.02
CA SER A 365 6.18 5.51 9.90
C SER A 365 7.21 6.49 9.36
N ALA A 366 6.96 7.77 9.62
CA ALA A 366 7.84 8.87 9.29
C ALA A 366 8.22 9.58 10.60
N THR A 367 9.50 9.58 10.91
CA THR A 367 10.05 10.22 12.12
C THR A 367 10.90 11.41 11.73
N THR A 368 10.58 12.60 12.26
CA THR A 368 11.37 13.82 12.08
C THR A 368 12.08 14.19 13.38
N THR A 369 13.13 14.99 13.25
CA THR A 369 13.93 15.49 14.37
C THR A 369 13.47 16.87 14.87
N SER A 370 12.66 17.59 14.08
CA SER A 370 12.05 18.86 14.48
C SER A 370 10.54 18.83 14.23
N ALA A 371 9.78 19.33 15.21
CA ALA A 371 8.33 19.52 15.14
C ALA A 371 7.95 20.96 14.75
N THR A 372 8.82 21.94 15.03
CA THR A 372 8.67 23.34 14.61
C THR A 372 9.54 23.56 13.39
N GLY A 373 9.01 24.20 12.34
CA GLY A 373 9.69 24.28 11.04
C GLY A 373 9.87 22.92 10.36
N GLY A 374 9.11 21.91 10.81
CA GLY A 374 9.18 20.53 10.37
C GLY A 374 8.19 20.20 9.24
N ILE A 375 8.38 19.06 8.58
CA ILE A 375 7.38 18.53 7.62
C ILE A 375 6.10 18.08 8.34
N PHE A 376 6.23 17.67 9.60
CA PHE A 376 5.14 17.21 10.45
C PHE A 376 5.13 17.97 11.77
N THR A 377 3.94 18.11 12.36
CA THR A 377 3.76 18.69 13.70
C THR A 377 4.16 17.74 14.83
N ALA A 378 4.15 16.42 14.58
CA ALA A 378 4.60 15.41 15.52
C ALA A 378 5.94 14.81 15.07
N LEU A 379 6.80 14.45 16.04
CA LEU A 379 8.10 13.83 15.75
C LEU A 379 7.97 12.43 15.14
N THR A 380 6.90 11.69 15.43
CA THR A 380 6.64 10.37 14.86
C THR A 380 5.21 10.33 14.33
N ASN A 381 5.08 10.02 13.05
CA ASN A 381 3.80 9.93 12.35
C ASN A 381 3.65 8.52 11.82
N SER A 382 2.49 7.92 12.06
CA SER A 382 2.14 6.61 11.54
C SER A 382 1.18 6.78 10.37
N SER A 383 1.34 5.94 9.36
CA SER A 383 0.46 5.95 8.19
C SER A 383 -0.96 5.55 8.53
N THR A 384 -1.91 6.23 7.90
CA THR A 384 -3.32 5.86 7.93
C THR A 384 -3.70 5.23 6.60
N LEU A 385 -4.53 4.19 6.62
CA LEU A 385 -4.99 3.56 5.40
C LEU A 385 -6.03 4.45 4.69
N SER A 386 -5.66 4.99 3.52
CA SER A 386 -6.61 5.54 2.56
C SER A 386 -7.27 4.38 1.82
N SER A 387 -8.36 3.88 2.39
CA SER A 387 -9.04 2.69 1.89
C SER A 387 -9.75 2.93 0.56
N VAL A 388 -9.95 1.87 -0.20
CA VAL A 388 -10.78 1.91 -1.42
C VAL A 388 -12.24 2.30 -1.07
N ALA A 389 -12.71 1.98 0.13
CA ALA A 389 -14.03 2.37 0.63
C ALA A 389 -14.19 3.89 0.91
N SER A 390 -13.09 4.65 0.95
CA SER A 390 -13.10 6.10 1.19
C SER A 390 -12.84 6.92 -0.08
N ILE A 391 -12.85 6.29 -1.26
CA ILE A 391 -12.72 7.00 -2.55
C ILE A 391 -14.05 7.70 -2.85
N ASP A 392 -14.00 9.04 -2.89
CA ASP A 392 -15.09 9.95 -3.30
C ASP A 392 -14.82 10.59 -4.67
#